data_AF-A0A522Y135-F1
#
_entry.id   AF-A0A522Y135-F1
#
_cell.length_a   1.000
_cell.length_b   1.000
_cell.length_c   1.000
_cell.angle_alpha   90.00
_cell.angle_beta   90.00
_cell.angle_gamma   90.00
#
_symmetry.space_group_name_H-M   'P 1'
#
loop_
_entity.id
_entity.type
_entity.pdbx_description
1 polymer ?
#
loop_
_entity_poly.entity_id
_entity_poly.type
_entity_poly.pdbx_seq_one_letter_code
_entity_poly.pdbx_strand_id
1 'polypeptide(L)'
;MAFWVYILRCADGSYYTGHTDNLEKRIGEHETGAISSCYTFKRRPLQLVFSQDCATREEALAAEQQIKGWSRKKKEAMMRGNWAEVSRLAKSSAPVRPEPVEGQSPASVHPSTSSGRTEEEVSR
;
A
#
# COMPACT_ATOMS: atom_id res chain seq x y z
N MET A 1 15.06 -24.30 -15.73
CA MET A 1 14.88 -22.83 -15.73
C MET A 1 14.26 -22.47 -14.40
N ALA A 2 14.90 -21.59 -13.62
CA ALA A 2 14.35 -21.13 -12.35
C ALA A 2 13.40 -19.95 -12.62
N PHE A 3 12.25 -19.94 -11.96
CA PHE A 3 11.33 -18.81 -11.97
C PHE A 3 11.56 -18.00 -10.71
N TRP A 4 11.36 -16.70 -10.78
CA TRP A 4 11.58 -15.79 -9.67
C TRP A 4 10.32 -15.00 -9.39
N VAL A 5 9.97 -14.89 -8.12
CA VAL A 5 8.97 -13.95 -7.64
C VAL A 5 9.68 -12.86 -6.87
N TYR A 6 9.30 -11.62 -7.10
CA TYR A 6 9.95 -10.47 -6.47
C TYR A 6 8.97 -9.41 -6.02
N ILE A 7 9.38 -8.63 -5.02
CA ILE A 7 8.68 -7.46 -4.54
C ILE A 7 9.62 -6.26 -4.60
N LEU A 8 9.17 -5.22 -5.30
CA LEU A 8 9.82 -3.92 -5.34
C LEU A 8 9.05 -2.94 -4.44
N ARG A 9 9.77 -2.18 -3.64
CA ARG A 9 9.26 -1.01 -2.94
C ARG A 9 9.51 0.22 -3.80
N CYS A 10 8.44 0.88 -4.20
CA CYS A 10 8.50 2.14 -4.92
C CYS A 10 8.78 3.31 -3.96
N ALA A 11 9.20 4.45 -4.51
CA ALA A 11 9.49 5.66 -3.74
C ALA A 11 8.27 6.19 -2.94
N ASP A 12 7.05 5.93 -3.42
CA ASP A 12 5.80 6.29 -2.74
C ASP A 12 5.42 5.33 -1.59
N GLY A 13 6.25 4.32 -1.32
CA GLY A 13 5.98 3.30 -0.31
C GLY A 13 4.99 2.22 -0.75
N SER A 14 4.58 2.24 -2.02
CA SER A 14 3.80 1.16 -2.64
C SER A 14 4.67 -0.06 -2.90
N TYR A 15 4.07 -1.24 -2.84
CA TYR A 15 4.72 -2.51 -3.15
C TYR A 15 4.24 -3.03 -4.51
N TYR A 16 5.17 -3.21 -5.44
CA TYR A 16 4.94 -3.89 -6.71
C TYR A 16 5.39 -5.35 -6.58
N THR A 17 4.55 -6.28 -6.99
CA THR A 17 4.86 -7.72 -6.98
C THR A 17 4.76 -8.22 -8.41
N GLY A 18 5.73 -9.02 -8.84
CA GLY A 18 5.73 -9.67 -10.14
C GLY A 18 6.58 -10.93 -10.15
N HIS A 19 6.53 -11.65 -11.26
CA HIS A 19 7.40 -12.81 -11.50
C HIS A 19 8.20 -12.62 -12.80
N THR A 20 9.33 -13.31 -12.90
CA THR A 20 10.18 -13.32 -14.10
C THR A 20 11.05 -14.58 -14.11
N ASP A 21 11.53 -14.99 -15.28
CA ASP A 21 12.57 -15.99 -15.44
C ASP A 21 13.98 -15.44 -15.18
N ASN A 22 14.18 -14.11 -15.29
CA ASN A 22 15.48 -13.48 -15.12
C ASN A 22 15.39 -12.20 -14.25
N LEU A 23 15.60 -12.40 -12.95
CA LEU A 23 15.45 -11.36 -11.94
C LEU A 23 16.41 -10.18 -12.15
N GLU A 24 17.71 -10.45 -12.30
CA GLU A 24 18.74 -9.41 -12.43
C GLU A 24 18.50 -8.52 -13.65
N LYS A 25 18.23 -9.14 -14.80
CA LYS A 25 17.91 -8.39 -16.03
C LYS A 25 16.69 -7.51 -15.81
N ARG A 26 15.63 -8.05 -15.19
CA ARG A 26 14.37 -7.33 -14.99
C ARG A 26 14.54 -6.16 -14.02
N ILE A 27 15.31 -6.33 -12.95
CA ILE A 27 15.63 -5.25 -12.00
C ILE A 27 16.42 -4.16 -12.71
N GLY A 28 17.45 -4.53 -13.48
CA GLY A 28 18.23 -3.56 -14.26
C GLY A 28 17.37 -2.74 -15.22
N GLU A 29 16.43 -3.38 -15.93
CA GLU A 29 15.45 -2.68 -16.79
C GLU A 29 14.59 -1.69 -15.99
N HIS A 30 14.16 -2.06 -14.78
CA HIS A 30 13.37 -1.21 -13.91
C HIS A 30 14.17 -0.04 -13.33
N GLU A 31 15.41 -0.26 -12.92
CA GLU A 31 16.29 0.79 -12.35
C GLU A 31 16.68 1.82 -13.42
N THR A 32 17.17 1.34 -14.57
CA THR A 32 17.51 2.20 -15.71
C THR A 32 16.29 2.89 -16.30
N GLY A 33 15.10 2.34 -16.09
CA GLY A 33 13.87 2.81 -16.71
C GLY A 33 13.84 2.52 -18.21
N ALA A 34 14.40 1.39 -18.64
CA ALA A 34 14.43 0.99 -20.04
C ALA A 34 13.02 0.95 -20.68
N ILE A 35 11.99 0.69 -19.87
CA ILE A 35 10.60 0.59 -20.31
C ILE A 35 9.78 1.77 -19.74
N SER A 36 9.58 2.80 -20.56
CA SER A 36 8.82 4.01 -20.20
C SER A 36 7.33 3.77 -19.96
N SER A 37 6.76 2.70 -20.53
CA SER A 37 5.37 2.27 -20.32
C SER A 37 5.16 1.49 -19.02
N CYS A 38 6.22 1.15 -18.29
CA CYS A 38 6.12 0.32 -17.11
C CYS A 38 5.58 1.11 -15.91
N TYR A 39 4.75 0.46 -15.09
CA TYR A 39 4.15 1.07 -13.89
C TYR A 39 5.20 1.66 -12.93
N THR A 40 6.36 1.01 -12.84
CA THR A 40 7.45 1.40 -11.95
C THR A 40 8.36 2.50 -12.51
N PHE A 41 8.24 2.85 -13.81
CA PHE A 41 9.11 3.83 -14.48
C PHE A 41 9.07 5.23 -13.83
N LYS A 42 7.87 5.69 -13.47
CA LYS A 42 7.65 7.01 -12.83
C LYS A 42 7.84 6.99 -11.30
N ARG A 43 8.05 5.82 -10.69
CA ARG A 43 8.05 5.63 -9.22
C ARG A 43 9.42 5.24 -8.66
N ARG A 44 10.48 5.61 -9.39
CA ARG A 44 11.88 5.43 -8.99
C ARG A 44 12.27 6.47 -7.93
N PRO A 45 13.22 6.16 -7.03
CA PRO A 45 14.01 4.93 -6.92
C PRO A 45 13.17 3.72 -6.49
N LEU A 46 13.52 2.55 -7.03
CA LEU A 46 12.91 1.26 -6.66
C LEU A 46 13.89 0.51 -5.77
N GLN A 47 13.38 -0.19 -4.76
CA GLN A 47 14.20 -1.05 -3.91
C GLN A 47 13.69 -2.48 -3.99
N LEU A 48 14.56 -3.43 -4.34
CA LEU A 48 14.25 -4.84 -4.18
C LEU A 48 14.22 -5.17 -2.69
N VAL A 49 13.03 -5.50 -2.19
CA VAL A 49 12.81 -5.81 -0.77
C VAL A 49 12.60 -7.30 -0.52
N PHE A 50 12.28 -8.07 -1.57
CA PHE A 50 12.11 -9.52 -1.50
C PHE A 50 12.31 -10.15 -2.86
N SER A 51 12.96 -11.31 -2.90
CA SER A 51 13.08 -12.18 -4.07
C SER A 51 13.12 -13.63 -3.61
N GLN A 52 12.43 -14.50 -4.33
CA GLN A 52 12.42 -15.94 -4.09
C GLN A 52 12.47 -16.68 -5.41
N ASP A 53 13.36 -17.67 -5.50
CA ASP A 53 13.38 -18.62 -6.61
C ASP A 53 12.32 -19.72 -6.41
N CYS A 54 11.78 -20.19 -7.53
CA CYS A 54 10.78 -21.22 -7.63
C CYS A 54 11.23 -22.20 -8.72
N ALA A 55 11.10 -23.50 -8.44
CA ALA A 55 11.49 -24.54 -9.39
C ALA A 55 10.56 -24.56 -10.61
N THR A 56 9.30 -24.21 -10.42
CA THR A 56 8.27 -24.22 -11.47
C THR A 56 7.58 -22.87 -11.64
N ARG A 57 7.00 -22.64 -12.83
CA ARG A 57 6.21 -21.45 -13.12
C ARG A 57 4.93 -21.39 -12.27
N GLU A 58 4.34 -22.54 -12.00
CA GLU A 58 3.12 -22.67 -11.20
C GLU A 58 3.37 -22.23 -9.76
N GLU A 59 4.49 -22.65 -9.16
CA GLU A 59 4.91 -22.17 -7.85
C GLU A 59 5.12 -20.66 -7.82
N ALA A 60 5.80 -20.10 -8.82
CA ALA A 60 6.00 -18.66 -8.91
C ALA A 60 4.67 -17.90 -9.02
N LEU A 61 3.74 -18.40 -9.84
CA LEU A 61 2.42 -17.80 -10.02
C LEU A 61 1.55 -17.93 -8.76
N ALA A 62 1.62 -19.07 -8.06
CA ALA A 62 0.92 -19.28 -6.80
C ALA A 62 1.46 -18.34 -5.70
N ALA A 63 2.78 -18.22 -5.59
CA ALA A 63 3.43 -17.30 -4.66
C ALA A 63 3.09 -15.83 -4.99
N GLU A 64 3.11 -15.42 -6.26
CA GLU A 64 2.69 -14.08 -6.67
C GLU A 64 1.26 -13.78 -6.24
N GLN A 65 0.31 -14.67 -6.56
CA GLN A 65 -1.10 -14.48 -6.20
C GLN A 65 -1.30 -14.41 -4.68
N GLN A 66 -0.62 -15.28 -3.94
CA GLN A 66 -0.65 -15.28 -2.48
C GLN A 66 -0.14 -13.96 -1.92
N ILE A 67 1.04 -13.50 -2.36
CA ILE A 67 1.66 -12.25 -1.89
C ILE A 67 0.82 -11.04 -2.30
N LYS A 68 0.25 -11.04 -3.51
CA LYS A 68 -0.56 -9.92 -4.04
C LYS A 68 -1.75 -9.60 -3.13
N GLY A 69 -2.39 -10.62 -2.56
CA GLY A 69 -3.52 -10.49 -1.62
C GLY A 69 -3.14 -10.12 -0.18
N TRP A 70 -1.85 -10.05 0.17
CA TRP A 70 -1.44 -9.75 1.54
C TRP A 70 -1.53 -8.26 1.87
N SER A 71 -1.90 -7.99 3.12
CA SER A 71 -1.83 -6.64 3.69
C SER A 71 -0.38 -6.16 3.80
N ARG A 72 -0.18 -4.84 3.81
CA ARG A 72 1.16 -4.22 3.96
C ARG A 72 1.91 -4.76 5.18
N LYS A 73 1.23 -4.84 6.34
CA LYS A 73 1.82 -5.39 7.58
C LYS A 73 2.33 -6.82 7.43
N LYS A 74 1.59 -7.67 6.70
CA LYS A 74 1.97 -9.07 6.48
C LYS A 74 3.19 -9.19 5.55
N LYS A 75 3.25 -8.35 4.51
CA LYS A 75 4.43 -8.26 3.62
C LYS A 75 5.66 -7.79 4.40
N GLU A 76 5.52 -6.77 5.25
CA GLU A 76 6.60 -6.26 6.08
C GLU A 76 7.07 -7.29 7.12
N ALA A 77 6.15 -8.03 7.74
CA ALA A 77 6.50 -9.13 8.65
C ALA A 77 7.31 -10.22 7.94
N MET A 78 6.94 -10.57 6.71
CA MET A 78 7.69 -11.53 5.87
C MET A 78 9.08 -10.99 5.53
N MET A 79 9.19 -9.73 5.10
CA MET A 79 10.47 -9.10 4.77
C MET A 79 11.42 -9.02 5.98
N ARG A 80 10.87 -8.89 7.19
CA ARG A 80 11.64 -8.93 8.45
C ARG A 80 12.05 -10.35 8.88
N GLY A 81 11.65 -11.39 8.15
CA GLY A 81 11.85 -12.79 8.54
C GLY A 81 11.00 -13.24 9.74
N ASN A 82 10.00 -12.45 10.14
CA ASN A 82 9.15 -12.76 11.29
C ASN A 82 7.95 -13.62 10.86
N TRP A 83 8.20 -14.89 10.62
CA TRP A 83 7.18 -15.87 10.21
C TRP A 83 6.07 -16.07 11.25
N ALA A 84 6.36 -15.88 12.54
CA ALA A 84 5.36 -15.95 13.61
C ALA A 84 4.29 -14.86 13.44
N GLU A 85 4.73 -13.63 13.15
CA GLU A 85 3.82 -12.51 12.91
C GLU A 85 3.04 -12.66 11.60
N VAL A 86 3.67 -13.20 10.55
CA VAL A 86 2.97 -13.55 9.28
C VAL A 86 1.83 -14.53 9.54
N SER A 87 2.07 -15.57 10.35
CA SER A 87 1.06 -16.57 10.72
C SER A 87 -0.06 -15.95 11.56
N ARG A 88 0.29 -15.09 12.52
CA ARG A 88 -0.69 -14.36 13.36
C ARG A 88 -1.61 -13.48 12.50
N LEU A 89 -1.04 -12.68 11.61
CA LEU A 89 -1.77 -11.78 10.71
C LEU A 89 -2.63 -12.54 9.69
N ALA A 90 -2.26 -13.77 9.33
CA ALA A 90 -3.09 -14.63 8.48
C ALA A 90 -4.35 -15.14 9.23
N LYS A 91 -4.25 -15.36 10.53
CA LYS A 91 -5.35 -15.86 11.39
C LYS A 91 -6.28 -14.74 11.86
N SER A 92 -5.78 -13.52 11.99
CA SER A 92 -6.52 -12.39 12.56
C SER A 92 -7.25 -11.54 11.53
N SER A 93 -7.74 -12.11 10.43
CA SER A 93 -8.64 -11.42 9.48
C SER A 93 -10.03 -11.18 10.10
N ALA A 94 -10.09 -10.58 11.28
CA ALA A 94 -11.24 -9.81 11.71
C ALA A 94 -11.06 -8.40 11.12
N PRO A 95 -12.11 -7.78 10.55
CA PRO A 95 -12.00 -6.43 10.04
C PRO A 95 -11.72 -5.49 11.21
N VAL A 96 -10.50 -4.97 11.30
CA VAL A 96 -10.19 -3.84 12.18
C VAL A 96 -10.96 -2.65 11.62
N ARG A 97 -12.15 -2.39 12.18
CA ARG A 97 -12.84 -1.11 12.00
C ARG A 97 -11.89 -0.04 12.55
N PRO A 98 -11.61 1.04 11.81
CA PRO A 98 -10.89 2.16 12.42
C PRO A 98 -11.77 2.70 13.54
N GLU A 99 -11.23 2.66 14.76
CA GLU A 99 -11.82 3.25 15.97
C GLU A 99 -12.17 4.73 15.68
N PRO A 100 -13.36 5.22 16.02
CA PRO A 100 -13.67 6.64 15.93
C PRO A 100 -12.77 7.35 16.94
N VAL A 101 -11.90 8.23 16.46
CA VAL A 101 -11.09 9.10 17.32
C VAL A 101 -12.00 10.13 18.00
N GLU A 102 -12.53 9.77 19.16
CA GLU A 102 -13.14 10.72 20.08
C GLU A 102 -12.05 11.58 20.72
N GLY A 103 -12.22 12.90 20.59
CA GLY A 103 -11.80 13.85 21.61
C GLY A 103 -10.57 14.71 21.30
N GLN A 104 -10.82 15.93 20.83
CA GLN A 104 -10.25 17.12 21.45
C GLN A 104 -11.08 18.37 21.10
N SER A 105 -11.93 18.76 22.06
CA SER A 105 -12.32 20.15 22.28
C SER A 105 -11.13 20.88 22.92
N PRO A 106 -10.89 22.16 22.61
CA PRO A 106 -11.23 23.15 23.63
C PRO A 106 -11.86 24.44 23.10
N ALA A 107 -12.67 25.01 23.96
CA ALA A 107 -13.34 26.28 23.86
C ALA A 107 -12.39 27.46 23.57
N SER A 108 -12.89 28.44 22.82
CA SER A 108 -12.57 29.87 23.02
C SER A 108 -13.73 30.73 22.54
N VAL A 109 -14.47 31.22 23.53
CA VAL A 109 -15.27 32.46 23.62
C VAL A 109 -14.72 33.60 22.74
N HIS A 110 -15.53 34.45 22.09
CA HIS A 110 -16.32 35.59 22.61
C HIS A 110 -17.19 36.20 21.45
N PRO A 111 -17.88 37.35 21.60
CA PRO A 111 -19.21 37.54 22.19
C PRO A 111 -20.25 38.16 21.21
N SER A 112 -21.51 38.15 21.65
CA SER A 112 -22.72 38.68 21.00
C SER A 112 -22.78 40.20 20.83
N THR A 113 -23.50 40.68 19.80
CA THR A 113 -24.43 41.86 19.80
C THR A 113 -25.12 41.92 18.41
N SER A 114 -26.37 41.48 18.23
CA SER A 114 -27.68 42.12 18.49
C SER A 114 -28.23 42.98 17.32
N SER A 115 -29.55 42.85 17.11
CA SER A 115 -30.49 43.77 16.42
C SER A 115 -30.53 43.68 14.89
N GLY A 116 -31.68 43.61 14.20
CA GLY A 116 -33.12 43.63 14.53
C GLY A 116 -33.88 43.06 13.31
N ARG A 117 -35.02 42.38 13.46
CA ARG A 117 -36.38 42.93 13.67
C ARG A 117 -37.14 43.19 12.34
N THR A 118 -38.26 42.46 12.19
CA THR A 118 -39.52 42.71 11.41
C THR A 118 -39.46 42.68 9.88
N GLU A 119 -40.14 41.73 9.21
CA GLU A 119 -41.59 41.63 8.81
C GLU A 119 -41.89 42.28 7.45
N GLU A 120 -42.70 41.58 6.62
CA GLU A 120 -43.63 42.11 5.58
C GLU A 120 -43.04 42.97 4.43
N GLU A 121 -43.60 43.22 3.25
CA GLU A 121 -44.71 42.76 2.38
C GLU A 121 -44.54 43.62 1.08
N VAL A 122 -45.15 43.21 -0.05
CA VAL A 122 -45.66 44.04 -1.18
C VAL A 122 -44.75 44.64 -2.29
N SER A 123 -45.17 44.31 -3.52
CA SER A 123 -45.13 45.00 -4.85
C SER A 123 -43.81 45.38 -5.52
N ARG A 124 -43.60 44.83 -6.73
CA ARG A 124 -44.07 45.43 -7.99
C ARG A 124 -44.06 44.41 -9.13
#